data_AF-A0ABD3VXH0-F1
#
_entry.id   AF-A0ABD3VXH0-F1
#
_cell.length_a   1.000
_cell.length_b   1.000
_cell.length_c   1.000
_cell.angle_alpha   90.00
_cell.angle_beta   90.00
_cell.angle_gamma   90.00
#
_symmetry.space_group_name_H-M   'P 1'
#
loop_
_entity.id
_entity.type
_entity.pdbx_description
1 polymer ?
#
loop_
_entity_poly.entity_id
_entity_poly.type
_entity_poly.pdbx_seq_one_letter_code
_entity_poly.pdbx_strand_id
1 'polypeptide(L)'
;MESRSCNPSEQKSTSLPYSFRADRVTVHVSQGSVVDVRGVDAIVNAAWSDQGDIVGIDSAISDKAGDTIKEEYRKYVIKHGSLQEGETLVTSAGELKYKGIIHCVKPKRWSSNSEKEEYVTKLNKAILNIFHEAENHGFFKIAMPAMRAGKYLNTRYA
;
A
#
# COMPACT_ATOMS: atom_id res chain seq x y z
N MET A 1 1.30 52.49 -1.74
CA MET A 1 0.47 51.46 -2.39
C MET A 1 1.14 50.13 -2.14
N GLU A 2 0.73 49.45 -1.08
CA GLU A 2 1.29 48.18 -0.64
C GLU A 2 0.72 47.05 -1.50
N SER A 3 1.57 46.36 -2.26
CA SER A 3 1.23 45.12 -2.94
C SER A 3 1.29 43.97 -1.93
N ARG A 4 0.13 43.45 -1.54
CA ARG A 4 -0.05 42.30 -0.65
C ARG A 4 0.60 41.06 -1.27
N SER A 5 1.57 40.49 -0.56
CA SER A 5 2.08 39.15 -0.84
C SER A 5 1.00 38.11 -0.53
N CYS A 6 0.88 37.10 -1.38
CA CYS A 6 -0.03 35.98 -1.17
C CYS A 6 0.72 34.95 -0.30
N ASN A 7 0.19 34.68 0.90
CA ASN A 7 0.74 33.66 1.82
C ASN A 7 0.55 32.24 1.23
N PRO A 8 1.55 31.34 1.27
CA PRO A 8 1.43 29.99 0.71
C PRO A 8 0.71 28.98 1.62
N SER A 9 0.14 29.40 2.76
CA SER A 9 -0.44 28.51 3.75
C SER A 9 -1.97 28.48 3.64
N GLU A 10 -2.51 27.72 2.67
CA GLU A 10 -3.87 27.14 2.71
C GLU A 10 -4.19 26.42 1.39
N GLN A 11 -3.71 25.19 1.23
CA GLN A 11 -4.34 24.22 0.32
C GLN A 11 -4.99 23.13 1.18
N LYS A 12 -6.20 23.42 1.66
CA LYS A 12 -7.10 22.39 2.22
C LYS A 12 -7.56 21.50 1.05
N SER A 13 -7.07 20.27 1.03
CA SER A 13 -7.55 19.22 0.11
C SER A 13 -9.03 18.95 0.38
N THR A 14 -9.89 19.37 -0.56
CA THR A 14 -11.33 19.19 -0.55
C THR A 14 -11.72 17.98 -1.40
N SER A 15 -11.91 16.82 -0.78
CA SER A 15 -12.89 15.82 -1.24
C SER A 15 -13.33 14.98 -0.03
N LEU A 16 -14.64 14.88 0.18
CA LEU A 16 -15.23 14.11 1.29
C LEU A 16 -14.88 12.62 1.12
N PRO A 17 -14.56 11.89 2.21
CA PRO A 17 -14.31 10.47 2.11
C PRO A 17 -15.58 9.74 1.66
N TYR A 18 -15.53 9.06 0.52
CA TYR A 18 -16.61 8.17 0.10
C TYR A 18 -16.56 6.93 1.00
N SER A 19 -17.59 6.69 1.79
CA SER A 19 -17.68 5.51 2.64
C SER A 19 -18.90 4.67 2.29
N PHE A 20 -18.72 3.36 2.31
CA PHE A 20 -19.81 2.42 2.17
C PHE A 20 -19.57 1.19 3.03
N ARG A 21 -20.66 0.53 3.40
CA ARG A 21 -20.62 -0.71 4.19
C ARG A 21 -20.91 -1.89 3.27
N ALA A 22 -20.03 -2.88 3.31
CA ALA A 22 -20.20 -4.18 2.66
C ALA A 22 -20.25 -5.24 3.76
N ASP A 23 -21.46 -5.69 4.10
CA ASP A 23 -21.73 -6.61 5.21
C ASP A 23 -21.12 -6.14 6.55
N ARG A 24 -20.08 -6.81 7.05
CA ARG A 24 -19.39 -6.49 8.30
C ARG A 24 -18.19 -5.53 8.12
N VAL A 25 -17.87 -5.19 6.88
CA VAL A 25 -16.71 -4.34 6.53
C VAL A 25 -17.18 -2.94 6.18
N THR A 26 -16.50 -1.93 6.70
CA THR A 26 -16.68 -0.54 6.26
C THR A 26 -15.49 -0.13 5.40
N VAL A 27 -15.76 0.30 4.18
CA VAL A 27 -14.75 0.77 3.24
C VAL A 27 -14.78 2.29 3.20
N HIS A 28 -13.61 2.91 3.37
CA HIS A 28 -13.41 4.34 3.22
C HIS A 28 -12.47 4.60 2.04
N VAL A 29 -12.86 5.51 1.15
CA VAL A 29 -12.04 6.00 0.05
C VAL A 29 -11.68 7.43 0.36
N SER A 30 -10.38 7.72 0.41
CA SER A 30 -9.84 9.05 0.65
C SER A 30 -8.67 9.32 -0.28
N GLN A 31 -8.37 10.62 -0.48
CA GLN A 31 -7.18 11.05 -1.18
C GLN A 31 -6.07 11.36 -0.18
N GLY A 32 -4.89 10.77 -0.37
CA GLY A 32 -3.72 11.02 0.46
C GLY A 32 -2.62 9.99 0.24
N SER A 33 -1.54 10.11 1.03
CA SER A 33 -0.47 9.12 1.06
C SER A 33 -0.80 8.02 2.08
N VAL A 34 -0.61 6.75 1.69
CA VAL A 34 -0.93 5.62 2.59
C VAL A 34 -0.12 5.66 3.89
N VAL A 35 1.10 6.19 3.82
CA VAL A 35 2.01 6.28 4.98
C VAL A 35 1.59 7.33 6.00
N ASP A 36 0.68 8.24 5.66
CA ASP A 36 0.20 9.30 6.54
C ASP A 36 -1.22 9.02 7.10
N VAL A 37 -1.81 7.86 6.78
CA VAL A 37 -3.15 7.49 7.25
C VAL A 37 -3.13 7.24 8.75
N ARG A 38 -4.03 7.91 9.48
CA ARG A 38 -4.13 7.80 10.93
C ARG A 38 -5.28 6.88 11.34
N GLY A 39 -5.16 6.29 12.53
CA GLY A 39 -6.24 5.50 13.14
C GLY A 39 -6.45 4.13 12.51
N VAL A 40 -5.44 3.60 11.81
CA VAL A 40 -5.40 2.25 11.26
C VAL A 40 -4.34 1.42 11.98
N ASP A 41 -4.55 0.11 12.03
CA ASP A 41 -3.64 -0.85 12.64
C ASP A 41 -2.44 -1.14 11.75
N ALA A 42 -2.66 -1.28 10.44
CA ALA A 42 -1.63 -1.60 9.47
C ALA A 42 -1.84 -0.87 8.14
N ILE A 43 -0.76 -0.72 7.38
CA ILE A 43 -0.81 -0.26 6.00
C ILE A 43 -0.44 -1.40 5.05
N VAL A 44 -0.93 -1.31 3.82
CA VAL A 44 -0.63 -2.29 2.77
C VAL A 44 0.34 -1.67 1.78
N ASN A 45 1.46 -2.36 1.56
CA ASN A 45 2.35 -2.07 0.46
C ASN A 45 2.00 -2.95 -0.75
N ALA A 46 1.27 -2.38 -1.71
CA ALA A 46 0.83 -3.05 -2.93
C ALA A 46 1.68 -2.72 -4.18
N ALA A 47 2.96 -2.43 -3.99
CA ALA A 47 3.89 -2.19 -5.10
C ALA A 47 5.05 -3.17 -5.17
N TRP A 48 5.20 -4.05 -4.17
CA TRP A 48 6.38 -4.89 -4.00
C TRP A 48 6.74 -5.66 -5.28
N SER A 49 7.99 -5.49 -5.72
CA SER A 49 8.62 -6.33 -6.72
C SER A 49 9.82 -7.02 -6.08
N ASP A 50 9.97 -8.32 -6.31
CA ASP A 50 11.14 -9.08 -5.87
C ASP A 50 12.43 -8.67 -6.62
N GLN A 51 12.31 -7.84 -7.66
CA GLN A 51 13.37 -7.43 -8.59
C GLN A 51 14.20 -6.21 -8.14
N GLY A 52 13.98 -5.68 -6.93
CA GLY A 52 14.88 -4.66 -6.34
C GLY A 52 14.64 -3.21 -6.78
N ASP A 53 13.66 -2.96 -7.65
CA ASP A 53 13.26 -1.60 -8.01
C ASP A 53 12.30 -1.02 -6.95
N ILE A 54 12.84 -0.24 -6.01
CA ILE A 54 12.06 0.53 -5.03
C ILE A 54 11.59 1.83 -5.71
N VAL A 55 10.32 1.91 -6.10
CA VAL A 55 9.73 3.10 -6.72
C VAL A 55 8.34 3.41 -6.18
N GLY A 56 7.97 4.69 -6.18
CA GLY A 56 6.63 5.13 -5.79
C GLY A 56 6.33 4.82 -4.32
N ILE A 57 5.26 4.07 -4.06
CA ILE A 57 4.81 3.77 -2.70
C ILE A 57 5.79 2.88 -1.92
N ASP A 58 6.54 2.00 -2.60
CA ASP A 58 7.59 1.20 -1.98
C ASP A 58 8.67 2.10 -1.37
N SER A 59 9.06 3.17 -2.10
CA SER A 59 10.02 4.17 -1.61
C SER A 59 9.44 4.92 -0.43
N ALA A 60 8.23 5.48 -0.56
CA ALA A 60 7.61 6.26 0.51
C ALA A 60 7.46 5.46 1.81
N ILE A 61 7.16 4.16 1.72
CA ILE A 61 7.09 3.26 2.88
C ILE A 61 8.50 2.97 3.40
N SER A 62 9.45 2.57 2.54
CA SER A 62 10.82 2.26 2.97
C SER A 62 11.51 3.44 3.62
N ASP A 63 11.33 4.65 3.08
CA ASP A 63 11.95 5.88 3.56
C ASP A 63 11.45 6.26 4.96
N LYS A 64 10.17 6.00 5.25
CA LYS A 64 9.57 6.30 6.57
C LYS A 64 9.64 5.16 7.57
N ALA A 65 9.76 3.91 7.13
CA ALA A 65 9.87 2.74 8.01
C ALA A 65 11.32 2.48 8.45
N GLY A 66 12.30 2.97 7.69
CA GLY A 66 13.72 2.64 7.88
C GLY A 66 14.10 1.27 7.34
N ASP A 67 15.25 0.75 7.75
CA ASP A 67 15.83 -0.47 7.19
C ASP A 67 15.16 -1.77 7.67
N THR A 68 14.25 -1.70 8.64
CA THR A 68 13.58 -2.87 9.25
C THR A 68 12.88 -3.77 8.22
N ILE A 69 12.20 -3.17 7.24
CA ILE A 69 11.51 -3.92 6.17
C ILE A 69 12.50 -4.78 5.39
N LYS A 70 13.66 -4.23 5.01
CA LYS A 70 14.68 -4.94 4.23
C LYS A 70 15.29 -6.09 5.03
N GLU A 71 15.54 -5.87 6.32
CA GLU A 71 16.09 -6.88 7.20
C GLU A 71 15.14 -8.07 7.40
N GLU A 72 13.86 -7.79 7.64
CA GLU A 72 12.83 -8.81 7.81
C GLU A 72 12.58 -9.58 6.50
N TYR A 73 12.51 -8.87 5.36
CA TYR A 73 12.39 -9.51 4.05
C TYR A 73 13.59 -10.43 3.76
N ARG A 74 14.83 -10.00 4.05
CA ARG A 74 16.02 -10.83 3.86
C ARG A 74 15.94 -12.11 4.70
N LYS A 75 15.51 -12.02 5.95
CA LYS A 75 15.31 -13.19 6.83
C LYS A 75 14.23 -14.12 6.26
N TYR A 76 13.14 -13.57 5.74
CA TYR A 76 12.09 -14.34 5.10
C TYR A 76 12.61 -15.11 3.88
N VAL A 77 13.32 -14.43 2.97
CA VAL A 77 13.84 -15.04 1.73
C VAL A 77 14.81 -16.17 2.01
N ILE A 78 15.69 -16.01 3.01
CA ILE A 78 16.62 -17.08 3.43
C ILE A 78 15.87 -18.35 3.88
N LYS A 79 14.71 -18.19 4.50
CA LYS A 79 13.95 -19.30 5.10
C LYS A 79 12.92 -19.91 4.15
N HIS A 80 12.28 -19.11 3.31
CA HIS A 80 11.11 -19.53 2.52
C HIS A 80 11.25 -19.31 1.00
N GLY A 81 12.31 -18.63 0.55
CA GLY A 81 12.44 -18.20 -0.84
C GLY A 81 11.77 -16.86 -1.14
N SER A 82 11.80 -16.44 -2.41
CA SER A 82 11.19 -15.17 -2.84
C SER A 82 9.67 -15.28 -2.97
N LEU A 83 8.98 -14.19 -2.65
CA LEU A 83 7.54 -14.09 -2.81
C LEU A 83 7.14 -14.10 -4.30
N GLN A 84 6.11 -14.88 -4.61
CA GLN A 84 5.50 -14.96 -5.94
C GLN A 84 4.33 -13.97 -6.09
N GLU A 85 3.86 -13.79 -7.33
CA GLU A 85 2.71 -12.92 -7.62
C GLU A 85 1.47 -13.30 -6.78
N GLY A 86 0.92 -12.30 -6.09
CA GLY A 86 -0.23 -12.44 -5.20
C GLY A 86 0.09 -12.97 -3.80
N GLU A 87 1.36 -13.29 -3.50
CA GLU A 87 1.78 -13.64 -2.14
C GLU A 87 2.02 -12.40 -1.28
N THR A 88 1.93 -12.62 0.03
CA THR A 88 2.02 -11.58 1.06
C THR A 88 3.10 -11.89 2.09
N LEU A 89 3.64 -10.83 2.68
CA LEU A 89 4.53 -10.87 3.84
C LEU A 89 4.12 -9.77 4.82
N VAL A 90 3.98 -10.10 6.09
CA VAL A 90 3.83 -9.11 7.16
C VAL A 90 5.20 -8.84 7.77
N THR A 91 5.55 -7.57 7.86
CA THR A 91 6.72 -7.11 8.63
C THR A 91 6.29 -6.19 9.77
N SER A 92 7.19 -5.92 10.71
CA SER A 92 7.00 -4.76 11.58
C SER A 92 7.00 -3.45 10.78
N ALA A 93 6.47 -2.39 11.39
CA ALA A 93 6.34 -1.09 10.75
C ALA A 93 7.59 -0.20 10.83
N GLY A 94 8.65 -0.68 11.49
CA GLY A 94 9.84 0.11 11.78
C GLY A 94 9.50 1.39 12.53
N GLU A 95 9.88 2.54 11.97
CA GLU A 95 9.62 3.87 12.58
C GLU A 95 8.18 4.39 12.39
N LEU A 96 7.37 3.72 11.55
CA LEU A 96 5.98 4.10 11.34
C LEU A 96 5.10 3.71 12.55
N LYS A 97 4.07 4.52 12.81
CA LYS A 97 3.13 4.31 13.91
C LYS A 97 2.02 3.31 13.57
N TYR A 98 2.40 2.17 13.00
CA TYR A 98 1.51 1.05 12.69
C TYR A 98 1.95 -0.19 13.48
N LYS A 99 1.04 -1.14 13.68
CA LYS A 99 1.37 -2.45 14.28
C LYS A 99 2.17 -3.33 13.31
N GLY A 100 1.99 -3.14 12.00
CA GLY A 100 2.72 -3.86 10.96
C GLY A 100 2.43 -3.32 9.56
N ILE A 101 3.13 -3.88 8.58
CA ILE A 101 2.95 -3.59 7.16
C ILE A 101 2.68 -4.89 6.44
N ILE A 102 1.60 -4.93 5.65
CA ILE A 102 1.29 -6.07 4.78
C ILE A 102 1.86 -5.78 3.40
N HIS A 103 2.94 -6.45 3.04
CA HIS A 103 3.55 -6.39 1.71
C HIS A 103 2.84 -7.39 0.81
N CYS A 104 2.46 -6.96 -0.40
CA CYS A 104 1.82 -7.84 -1.38
C CYS A 104 2.53 -7.69 -2.73
N VAL A 105 2.96 -8.81 -3.31
CA VAL A 105 3.50 -8.83 -4.67
C VAL A 105 2.35 -8.71 -5.66
N LYS A 106 2.33 -7.60 -6.41
CA LYS A 106 1.26 -7.35 -7.39
C LYS A 106 1.41 -8.28 -8.60
N PRO A 107 0.31 -8.79 -9.18
CA PRO A 107 0.36 -9.51 -10.46
C PRO A 107 0.96 -8.62 -11.57
N LYS A 108 1.71 -9.23 -12.48
CA LYS A 108 2.19 -8.54 -13.68
C LYS A 108 1.01 -8.11 -14.53
N ARG A 109 1.14 -6.96 -15.20
CA ARG A 109 0.11 -6.48 -16.12
C ARG A 109 -0.05 -7.48 -17.25
N TRP A 110 -1.29 -7.80 -17.63
CA TRP A 110 -1.56 -8.61 -18.81
C TRP A 110 -1.06 -7.88 -20.08
N SER A 111 -0.49 -8.64 -21.01
CA SER A 111 0.00 -8.16 -22.30
C SER A 111 -1.01 -8.41 -23.43
N SER A 112 -1.92 -9.35 -23.23
CA SER A 112 -2.97 -9.74 -24.18
C SER A 112 -4.33 -9.89 -23.49
N ASN A 113 -5.42 -9.85 -24.27
CA ASN A 113 -6.76 -10.05 -23.72
C ASN A 113 -6.98 -11.46 -23.15
N SER A 114 -6.27 -12.47 -23.68
CA SER A 114 -6.33 -13.85 -23.18
C SER A 114 -5.76 -14.01 -21.76
N GLU A 115 -4.89 -13.11 -21.32
CA GLU A 115 -4.29 -13.11 -19.98
C GLU A 115 -5.12 -12.32 -18.95
N LYS A 116 -6.21 -11.68 -19.39
CA LYS A 116 -7.03 -10.81 -18.54
C LYS A 116 -7.68 -11.56 -17.38
N GLU A 117 -8.23 -12.74 -17.65
CA GLU A 117 -8.93 -13.55 -16.64
C GLU A 117 -7.94 -14.07 -15.58
N GLU A 118 -6.76 -14.52 -16.01
CA GLU A 118 -5.69 -14.95 -15.11
C GLU A 118 -5.23 -13.80 -14.21
N TYR A 119 -5.03 -12.60 -14.77
CA TYR A 119 -4.68 -11.42 -13.99
C TYR A 119 -5.73 -11.07 -12.94
N VAL A 120 -7.03 -11.06 -13.32
CA VAL A 120 -8.12 -10.78 -12.38
C VAL A 120 -8.12 -11.82 -11.26
N THR A 121 -7.89 -13.09 -11.59
CA THR A 121 -7.77 -14.17 -10.61
C THR A 121 -6.63 -13.94 -9.63
N LYS A 122 -5.43 -13.58 -10.13
CA LYS A 122 -4.27 -13.26 -9.28
C LYS A 122 -4.49 -12.01 -8.44
N LEU A 123 -5.16 -10.99 -8.96
CA LEU A 123 -5.48 -9.77 -8.23
C LEU A 123 -6.48 -10.05 -7.10
N ASN A 124 -7.50 -10.87 -7.36
CA ASN A 124 -8.44 -11.32 -6.33
C ASN A 124 -7.72 -12.11 -5.24
N LYS A 125 -6.82 -13.03 -5.62
CA LYS A 125 -5.99 -13.79 -4.67
C LYS A 125 -5.15 -12.84 -3.80
N ALA A 126 -4.50 -11.84 -4.41
CA ALA A 126 -3.71 -10.84 -3.69
C ALA A 126 -4.54 -10.08 -2.64
N ILE A 127 -5.74 -9.61 -3.01
CA ILE A 127 -6.66 -8.91 -2.09
C ILE A 127 -7.08 -9.83 -0.94
N LEU A 128 -7.45 -11.07 -1.25
CA LEU A 128 -7.86 -12.04 -0.23
C LEU A 128 -6.72 -12.37 0.73
N ASN A 129 -5.50 -12.53 0.23
CA ASN A 129 -4.32 -12.75 1.07
C ASN A 129 -4.06 -11.55 1.99
N ILE A 130 -4.22 -10.32 1.52
CA ILE A 130 -4.12 -9.12 2.38
C ILE A 130 -5.12 -9.17 3.54
N PHE A 131 -6.38 -9.51 3.25
CA PHE A 131 -7.39 -9.62 4.31
C PHE A 131 -7.12 -10.78 5.26
N HIS A 132 -6.63 -11.90 4.74
CA HIS A 132 -6.23 -13.04 5.57
C HIS A 132 -5.08 -12.68 6.52
N GLU A 133 -4.06 -11.97 6.03
CA GLU A 133 -2.97 -11.49 6.88
C GLU A 133 -3.44 -10.50 7.94
N ALA A 134 -4.36 -9.60 7.58
CA ALA A 134 -4.95 -8.67 8.52
C ALA A 134 -5.69 -9.41 9.65
N GLU A 135 -6.47 -10.45 9.32
CA GLU A 135 -7.16 -11.28 10.29
C GLU A 135 -6.18 -12.04 11.20
N ASN A 136 -5.19 -12.72 10.62
CA ASN A 136 -4.21 -13.52 11.35
C ASN A 136 -3.38 -12.69 12.35
N HIS A 137 -3.15 -11.41 12.05
CA HIS A 137 -2.38 -10.50 12.88
C HIS A 137 -3.26 -9.59 13.77
N GLY A 138 -4.58 -9.75 13.75
CA GLY A 138 -5.51 -8.95 14.55
C GLY A 138 -5.55 -7.47 14.14
N PHE A 139 -5.34 -7.18 12.85
CA PHE A 139 -5.50 -5.84 12.28
C PHE A 139 -6.95 -5.62 11.88
N PHE A 140 -7.67 -4.81 12.64
CA PHE A 140 -9.10 -4.52 12.41
C PHE A 140 -9.32 -3.38 11.42
N LYS A 141 -8.33 -2.49 11.28
CA LYS A 141 -8.37 -1.36 10.35
C LYS A 141 -7.08 -1.35 9.53
N ILE A 142 -7.19 -1.53 8.22
CA ILE A 142 -6.05 -1.44 7.31
C ILE A 142 -6.26 -0.31 6.31
N ALA A 143 -5.18 0.34 5.92
CA ALA A 143 -5.17 1.28 4.79
C ALA A 143 -4.39 0.70 3.63
N MET A 144 -4.98 0.69 2.43
CA MET A 144 -4.32 0.17 1.23
C MET A 144 -4.42 1.19 0.08
N PRO A 145 -3.37 1.31 -0.76
CA PRO A 145 -3.47 2.08 -1.98
C PRO A 145 -4.39 1.37 -2.99
N ALA A 146 -4.83 2.12 -4.00
CA ALA A 146 -5.50 1.53 -5.15
C ALA A 146 -4.50 0.64 -5.94
N MET A 147 -4.67 -0.67 -5.83
CA MET A 147 -3.80 -1.62 -6.53
C MET A 147 -3.90 -1.44 -8.04
N ARG A 148 -2.74 -1.24 -8.70
CA ARG A 148 -2.59 -1.12 -10.16
C ARG A 148 -3.37 0.04 -10.81
N ALA A 149 -3.79 1.05 -10.04
CA ALA A 149 -4.49 2.23 -10.57
C ALA A 149 -3.60 3.23 -11.35
N GLY A 150 -2.33 2.92 -11.64
CA GLY A 150 -1.49 3.76 -12.50
C GLY A 150 -0.04 3.29 -12.69
N LYS A 151 0.61 3.83 -13.73
CA LYS A 151 2.07 3.84 -13.97
C LYS A 151 2.72 5.17 -13.54
N TYR A 152 1.91 6.12 -13.07
CA TYR A 152 2.30 7.47 -12.65
C TYR A 152 1.40 7.91 -11.49
N LEU A 153 1.85 7.72 -10.25
CA LEU A 153 1.45 8.63 -9.20
C LEU A 153 2.49 9.74 -9.22
N ASN A 154 2.09 10.87 -9.80
CA ASN A 154 2.81 12.13 -9.80
C ASN A 154 3.39 12.37 -8.39
N THR A 155 4.69 12.63 -8.28
CA THR A 155 5.48 12.81 -7.04
C THR A 155 5.11 14.05 -6.23
N ARG A 156 3.86 14.55 -6.34
CA ARG A 156 3.38 15.72 -5.59
C ARG A 156 2.96 15.41 -4.15
N TYR A 157 3.03 14.15 -3.72
CA TYR A 157 2.63 13.72 -2.37
C TYR A 157 3.61 12.72 -1.74
N ALA A 158 4.87 12.70 -2.21
CA ALA A 158 5.97 12.03 -1.52
C ALA A 158 6.59 12.99 -0.49
#